data_AF-A0A1A8BDZ6-F1
#
_entry.id   AF-A0A1A8BDZ6-F1
#
_cell.length_a   1.000
_cell.length_b   1.000
_cell.length_c   1.000
_cell.angle_alpha   90.00
_cell.angle_beta   90.00
_cell.angle_gamma   90.00
#
_symmetry.space_group_name_H-M   'P 1'
#
loop_
_entity.id
_entity.type
_entity.pdbx_description
1 polymer ?
#
loop_
_entity_poly.entity_id
_entity_poly.type
_entity_poly.pdbx_seq_one_letter_code
_entity_poly.pdbx_strand_id
1 'polypeptide(L)'
;KNPELSFSFKDFCDIVYELFKDGNFNWYRVAALFYLTSKLVIRAHEAGLLEKIKAIISWAIDYLRENLINWIREQGGWEAIYLSTPTWQAVGVFLAGFLTAIFVMLRM
;
A
#
# COMPACT_ATOMS: atom_id res chain seq x y z
N LYS A 1 4.79 23.56 22.85
CA LYS A 1 5.56 22.64 21.99
C LYS A 1 4.77 21.33 21.94
N ASN A 2 4.04 21.06 20.85
CA ASN A 2 3.10 19.93 20.78
C ASN A 2 3.93 18.63 20.64
N PRO A 3 3.83 17.65 21.56
CA PRO A 3 4.69 16.45 21.53
C PRO A 3 4.36 15.47 20.39
N GLU A 4 3.27 15.68 19.65
CA GLU A 4 2.75 14.72 18.68
C GLU A 4 3.44 14.66 17.31
N LEU A 5 4.48 15.47 17.03
CA LEU A 5 4.92 15.63 15.64
C LEU A 5 6.43 15.77 15.40
N SER A 6 7.30 15.10 16.16
CA SER A 6 8.65 14.81 15.63
C SER A 6 8.67 13.43 14.99
N PHE A 7 7.92 13.24 13.90
CA PHE A 7 8.11 12.06 13.06
C PHE A 7 9.46 12.21 12.36
N SER A 8 10.52 11.67 12.95
CA SER A 8 11.86 11.79 12.42
C SER A 8 12.07 10.79 11.27
N PHE A 9 13.08 11.04 10.45
CA PHE A 9 13.49 10.08 9.41
C PHE A 9 13.87 8.72 10.02
N LYS A 10 14.44 8.71 11.23
CA LYS A 10 14.75 7.48 11.96
C LYS A 10 13.48 6.70 12.33
N ASP A 11 12.49 7.38 12.91
CA ASP A 11 11.23 6.73 13.31
C ASP A 11 10.50 6.15 12.09
N PHE A 12 10.56 6.85 10.96
CA PHE A 12 10.07 6.35 9.68
C PHE A 12 10.75 5.06 9.27
N CYS A 13 12.09 5.01 9.26
CA CYS A 13 12.83 3.80 8.91
C CYS A 13 12.45 2.64 9.85
N ASP A 14 12.44 2.88 11.15
CA ASP A 14 12.11 1.86 12.17
C ASP A 14 10.70 1.28 11.94
N ILE A 15 9.71 2.13 11.64
CA ILE A 15 8.33 1.69 11.32
C ILE A 15 8.29 0.87 10.03
N VAL A 16 9.01 1.28 8.99
CA VAL A 16 9.05 0.54 7.72
C VAL A 16 9.72 -0.81 7.91
N TYR A 17 10.81 -0.90 8.67
CA TYR A 17 11.43 -2.19 9.00
C TYR A 17 10.45 -3.09 9.74
N GLU A 18 9.77 -2.58 10.77
CA GLU A 18 8.81 -3.40 11.53
C GLU A 18 7.60 -3.82 10.67
N LEU A 19 7.16 -2.98 9.73
CA LEU A 19 6.05 -3.26 8.81
C LEU A 19 6.31 -4.49 7.92
N PHE A 20 7.57 -4.79 7.62
CA PHE A 20 7.95 -5.85 6.67
C PHE A 20 8.81 -6.96 7.30
N LYS A 21 9.11 -6.87 8.59
CA LYS A 21 9.96 -7.79 9.33
C LYS A 21 9.48 -9.24 9.33
N ASP A 22 8.17 -9.45 9.28
CA ASP A 22 7.56 -10.78 9.27
C ASP A 22 7.64 -11.48 7.89
N GLY A 23 8.14 -10.80 6.85
CA GLY A 23 8.22 -11.32 5.48
C GLY A 23 6.85 -11.46 4.78
N ASN A 24 5.75 -11.05 5.42
CA ASN A 24 4.41 -11.16 4.87
C ASN A 24 4.08 -9.91 4.03
N PHE A 25 4.48 -9.95 2.77
CA PHE A 25 4.26 -8.86 1.83
C PHE A 25 2.84 -8.85 1.26
N ASN A 26 2.25 -7.65 1.22
CA ASN A 26 0.97 -7.41 0.55
C ASN A 26 0.89 -5.95 0.07
N TRP A 27 -0.02 -5.70 -0.89
CA TRP A 27 -0.16 -4.39 -1.51
C TRP A 27 -0.56 -3.29 -0.51
N TYR A 28 -1.31 -3.60 0.55
CA TYR A 28 -1.68 -2.61 1.57
C TYR A 28 -0.47 -2.11 2.36
N ARG A 29 0.49 -2.99 2.68
CA ARG A 29 1.74 -2.60 3.35
C ARG A 29 2.65 -1.80 2.41
N VAL A 30 2.72 -2.17 1.14
CA VAL A 30 3.40 -1.36 0.11
C VAL A 30 2.78 0.03 0.00
N ALA A 31 1.45 0.14 -0.02
CA ALA A 31 0.75 1.42 0.01
C ALA A 31 1.04 2.23 1.29
N ALA A 32 1.13 1.57 2.45
CA ALA A 32 1.50 2.21 3.71
C ALA A 32 2.92 2.81 3.67
N LEU A 33 3.90 2.14 3.05
CA LEU A 33 5.23 2.70 2.82
C LEU A 33 5.17 4.01 2.02
N PHE A 34 4.42 4.05 0.91
CA PHE A 34 4.24 5.26 0.11
C PHE A 34 3.55 6.38 0.89
N TYR A 35 2.53 6.04 1.67
CA TYR A 35 1.81 7.00 2.51
C TYR A 35 2.71 7.62 3.58
N LEU A 36 3.47 6.79 4.32
CA LEU A 36 4.41 7.24 5.34
C LEU A 36 5.52 8.11 4.74
N THR A 37 6.06 7.71 3.59
CA THR A 37 7.07 8.47 2.84
C THR A 37 6.53 9.85 2.45
N SER A 38 5.33 9.89 1.86
CA SER A 38 4.66 11.14 1.45
C SER A 38 4.43 12.07 2.63
N LYS A 39 3.99 11.53 3.77
CA LYS A 39 3.77 12.31 5.00
C LYS A 39 5.07 12.93 5.52
N LEU A 40 6.19 12.21 5.43
CA LEU A 40 7.49 12.71 5.85
C LEU A 40 8.05 13.76 4.87
N VAL A 41 7.86 13.55 3.57
CA VAL A 41 8.23 14.53 2.52
C VAL A 41 7.48 15.85 2.69
N ILE A 42 6.16 15.80 2.91
CA ILE A 42 5.34 17.01 3.14
C ILE A 42 5.86 17.81 4.33
N ARG A 43 6.17 17.15 5.45
CA ARG A 43 6.73 17.83 6.63
C ARG A 43 8.11 18.41 6.37
N ALA A 44 8.98 17.69 5.65
CA ALA A 44 10.30 18.19 5.29
C ALA A 44 10.19 19.42 4.36
N HIS A 45 9.21 19.43 3.46
CA HIS A 45 8.90 20.57 2.60
C HIS A 45 8.38 21.77 3.40
N GLU A 46 7.42 21.58 4.30
CA GLU A 46 6.91 22.64 5.19
C GLU A 46 8.01 23.24 6.07
N ALA A 47 9.03 22.45 6.42
CA ALA A 47 10.21 22.90 7.16
C ALA A 47 11.31 23.53 6.28
N GLY A 48 11.14 23.60 4.96
CA GLY A 48 12.13 24.14 4.01
C GLY A 48 13.39 23.29 3.82
N LEU A 49 13.34 21.99 4.17
CA LEU A 49 14.50 21.10 4.20
C LEU A 49 14.60 20.24 2.93
N LEU A 50 14.86 20.85 1.77
CA LEU A 50 14.90 20.15 0.47
C LEU A 50 15.89 18.99 0.42
N GLU A 51 17.07 19.11 1.03
CA GLU A 51 18.06 18.02 1.05
C GLU A 51 17.54 16.78 1.81
N LYS A 52 16.70 16.98 2.83
CA LYS A 52 16.05 15.86 3.52
C LYS A 52 15.01 15.17 2.64
N ILE A 53 14.28 15.92 1.81
CA ILE A 53 13.32 15.33 0.87
C ILE A 53 14.01 14.34 -0.06
N LYS A 54 15.15 14.73 -0.65
CA LYS A 54 15.94 13.84 -1.51
C LYS A 54 16.38 12.59 -0.76
N ALA A 55 16.89 12.73 0.46
CA ALA A 55 17.32 11.60 1.28
C ALA A 55 16.17 10.63 1.60
N ILE A 56 14.99 11.15 1.96
CA ILE A 56 13.79 10.35 2.25
C ILE A 56 13.36 9.54 1.02
N ILE A 57 13.27 10.21 -0.14
CA ILE A 57 12.84 9.57 -1.38
C ILE A 57 13.85 8.51 -1.82
N SER A 58 15.15 8.82 -1.77
CA SER A 58 16.21 7.86 -2.12
C SER A 58 16.10 6.62 -1.24
N TRP A 59 16.02 6.80 0.08
CA TRP A 59 15.91 5.68 1.00
C TRP A 59 14.67 4.83 0.74
N ALA A 60 13.51 5.43 0.47
CA ALA A 60 12.30 4.69 0.18
C ALA A 60 12.40 3.87 -1.12
N ILE A 61 13.05 4.43 -2.14
CA ILE A 61 13.33 3.72 -3.41
C ILE A 61 14.31 2.57 -3.20
N ASP A 62 15.37 2.81 -2.43
CA ASP A 62 16.39 1.79 -2.12
C ASP A 62 15.76 0.64 -1.33
N TYR A 63 14.96 0.96 -0.31
CA TYR A 63 14.23 -0.04 0.46
C TYR A 63 13.30 -0.89 -0.40
N LEU A 64 12.54 -0.25 -1.30
CA LEU A 64 11.65 -0.94 -2.23
C LEU A 64 12.45 -1.85 -3.18
N ARG A 65 13.57 -1.37 -3.71
CA ARG A 65 14.44 -2.13 -4.61
C ARG A 65 15.06 -3.33 -3.91
N GLU A 66 15.55 -3.17 -2.69
CA GLU A 66 16.28 -4.21 -1.99
C GLU A 66 15.36 -5.27 -1.38
N ASN A 67 14.17 -4.88 -0.89
CA ASN A 67 13.32 -5.75 -0.09
C ASN A 67 12.04 -6.19 -0.80
N LEU A 68 11.48 -5.35 -1.69
CA LEU A 68 10.13 -5.56 -2.23
C LEU A 68 10.12 -5.92 -3.72
N ILE A 69 11.18 -5.64 -4.48
CA ILE A 69 11.16 -5.77 -5.95
C ILE A 69 10.92 -7.19 -6.44
N ASN A 70 11.47 -8.18 -5.74
CA ASN A 70 11.31 -9.60 -6.10
C ASN A 70 9.86 -10.02 -5.89
N TRP A 71 9.28 -9.68 -4.74
CA TRP A 71 7.87 -9.94 -4.46
C TRP A 71 6.95 -9.23 -5.46
N ILE A 72 7.20 -7.95 -5.76
CA ILE A 72 6.42 -7.21 -6.77
C ILE A 72 6.45 -7.93 -8.12
N ARG A 73 7.62 -8.44 -8.53
CA ARG A 73 7.77 -9.21 -9.77
C ARG A 73 6.97 -10.51 -9.73
N GLU A 74 7.00 -11.24 -8.61
CA GLU A 74 6.24 -12.47 -8.40
C GLU A 74 4.72 -12.25 -8.47
N GLN A 75 4.24 -11.07 -8.06
CA GLN A 75 2.83 -10.70 -8.21
C GLN A 75 2.42 -10.38 -9.66
N GLY A 76 3.35 -10.36 -10.62
CA GLY A 76 3.09 -9.90 -11.99
C GLY A 76 3.31 -8.40 -12.20
N GLY A 77 4.07 -7.75 -11.30
CA GLY A 77 4.35 -6.33 -11.33
C GLY A 77 3.24 -5.48 -10.72
N TRP A 78 3.29 -4.18 -10.99
CA TRP A 78 2.32 -3.20 -10.47
C TRP A 78 0.90 -3.38 -11.04
N GLU A 79 0.76 -4.06 -12.18
CA GLU A 79 -0.54 -4.38 -12.80
C GLU A 79 -1.44 -5.24 -11.88
N ALA A 80 -0.84 -5.99 -10.96
CA ALA A 80 -1.56 -6.81 -9.99
C ALA A 80 -2.47 -5.97 -9.07
N ILE A 81 -2.14 -4.69 -8.85
CA ILE A 81 -2.97 -3.78 -8.06
C ILE A 81 -4.34 -3.58 -8.73
N TYR A 82 -4.37 -3.42 -10.05
CA TYR A 82 -5.63 -3.24 -10.78
C TYR A 82 -6.49 -4.52 -10.76
N LEU A 83 -5.83 -5.68 -10.92
CA LEU A 83 -6.48 -6.99 -10.91
C LEU A 83 -7.02 -7.40 -9.53
N SER A 84 -6.49 -6.82 -8.45
CA SER A 84 -6.95 -7.09 -7.09
C SER A 84 -8.30 -6.43 -6.74
N THR A 85 -8.88 -5.62 -7.64
CA THR A 85 -10.26 -5.14 -7.49
C THR A 85 -11.25 -6.19 -8.03
N PRO A 86 -12.10 -6.80 -7.18
CA PRO A 86 -12.94 -7.92 -7.57
C PRO A 86 -14.21 -7.44 -8.27
N THR A 87 -14.10 -6.55 -9.27
CA THR A 87 -15.28 -6.04 -10.00
C THR A 87 -16.04 -7.18 -10.67
N TRP A 88 -15.33 -8.08 -11.36
CA TRP A 88 -15.96 -9.23 -12.03
C TRP A 88 -16.47 -10.30 -11.06
N GLN A 89 -15.80 -10.51 -9.92
CA GLN A 89 -16.28 -11.45 -8.90
C GLN A 89 -17.53 -10.90 -8.19
N ALA A 90 -17.58 -9.61 -7.89
CA ALA A 90 -18.77 -8.97 -7.33
C ALA A 90 -19.95 -9.08 -8.30
N VAL A 91 -19.74 -8.76 -9.59
CA VAL A 91 -20.76 -8.92 -10.64
C VAL A 91 -21.22 -10.37 -10.73
N GLY A 92 -20.31 -11.33 -10.67
CA GLY A 92 -20.64 -12.76 -10.68
C GLY A 92 -21.49 -13.19 -9.48
N VAL A 93 -21.16 -12.72 -8.27
CA VAL A 93 -21.95 -13.00 -7.05
C VAL A 93 -23.34 -12.37 -7.13
N PHE A 94 -23.45 -11.13 -7.62
CA PHE A 94 -24.75 -10.47 -7.82
C PHE A 94 -25.61 -11.20 -8.85
N LEU A 95 -25.05 -11.60 -10.00
CA LEU A 95 -25.75 -12.37 -11.03
C LEU A 95 -26.20 -13.74 -10.51
N ALA A 96 -25.33 -14.45 -9.80
CA ALA A 96 -25.66 -15.76 -9.22
C ALA A 96 -26.81 -15.63 -8.20
N GLY A 97 -26.77 -14.62 -7.34
CA GLY A 97 -27.86 -14.34 -6.40
C GLY A 97 -29.18 -14.03 -7.11
N PHE A 98 -29.15 -13.19 -8.15
CA PHE A 98 -30.33 -12.83 -8.94
C PHE A 98 -30.94 -14.03 -9.68
N LEU A 99 -30.11 -14.85 -10.35
CA LEU A 99 -30.54 -16.06 -11.03
C LEU A 99 -31.14 -17.08 -10.06
N THR A 100 -30.54 -17.23 -8.87
CA THR A 100 -31.06 -18.14 -7.84
C THR A 100 -32.42 -17.67 -7.33
N ALA A 101 -32.60 -16.37 -7.10
CA ALA A 101 -33.88 -15.80 -6.66
C ALA A 101 -34.97 -15.94 -7.73
N ILE A 102 -34.65 -15.69 -9.01
CA ILE A 102 -35.57 -15.92 -10.13
C ILE A 102 -35.96 -17.40 -10.21
N PHE A 103 -34.99 -18.31 -10.13
CA PHE A 103 -35.25 -19.74 -10.19
C PHE A 103 -36.19 -20.20 -9.07
N VAL A 104 -36.00 -19.70 -7.84
CA VAL A 104 -36.89 -19.99 -6.71
C VAL A 104 -38.29 -19.43 -6.94
N MET A 105 -38.42 -18.19 -7.41
CA MET A 105 -39.72 -17.57 -7.69
C MET A 105 -40.49 -18.25 -8.84
N LEU A 106 -39.80 -18.77 -9.85
CA LEU A 106 -40.41 -19.52 -10.96
C LEU A 106 -40.76 -20.97 -10.59
N ARG A 107 -40.24 -21.49 -9.48
CA ARG A 107 -40.51 -22.83 -8.92
C ARG A 107 -41.62 -22.83 -7.86
N MET A 108 -42.05 -21.65 -7.41
CA MET A 108 -43.25 -21.44 -6.57
C MET A 108 -44.49 -21.32 -7.45
#